data_AF-A0A0Q7BTV9-F1
#
_entry.id   AF-A0A0Q7BTV9-F1
#
_cell.length_a   1.000
_cell.length_b   1.000
_cell.length_c   1.000
_cell.angle_alpha   90.00
_cell.angle_beta   90.00
_cell.angle_gamma   90.00
#
_symmetry.space_group_name_H-M   'P 1'
#
loop_
_entity.id
_entity.type
_entity.pdbx_description
1 polymer ?
#
loop_
_entity_poly.entity_id
_entity_poly.type
_entity_poly.pdbx_seq_one_letter_code
_entity_poly.pdbx_strand_id
1 'polypeptide(L)'
;MFSNGRPIHRRPDTALITTPDPEAMMDEQNTTDTPIDRVAEQRALLRLRHSAALTNLMVERTDLRGVHALADTIDDAIRWSA
;
A
#
# COMPACT_ATOMS: atom_id res chain seq x y z
N MET A 1 -27.06 -41.47 -64.20
CA MET A 1 -25.64 -41.17 -64.51
C MET A 1 -24.97 -40.70 -63.23
N PHE A 2 -23.93 -41.39 -62.78
CA PHE A 2 -23.17 -41.07 -61.57
C PHE A 2 -22.30 -39.83 -61.77
N SER A 3 -22.24 -38.93 -60.80
CA SER A 3 -20.94 -38.43 -60.33
C SER A 3 -21.05 -37.87 -58.91
N ASN A 4 -20.27 -38.49 -58.03
CA ASN A 4 -20.05 -38.13 -56.64
C ASN A 4 -19.13 -36.90 -56.55
N GLY A 5 -19.59 -35.81 -55.94
CA GLY A 5 -18.75 -34.71 -55.47
C GLY A 5 -18.74 -34.68 -53.95
N ARG A 6 -17.59 -34.97 -53.34
CA ARG A 6 -17.39 -35.04 -51.88
C ARG A 6 -17.60 -33.69 -51.18
N PRO A 7 -17.97 -33.70 -49.88
CA PRO A 7 -18.43 -32.52 -49.15
C PRO A 7 -17.28 -31.58 -48.80
N ILE A 8 -17.45 -30.29 -49.07
CA ILE A 8 -16.60 -29.23 -48.51
C ILE A 8 -16.97 -29.05 -47.03
N HIS A 9 -16.11 -29.57 -46.15
CA HIS A 9 -16.09 -29.23 -44.74
C HIS A 9 -15.87 -27.71 -44.60
N ARG A 10 -16.95 -26.95 -44.43
CA ARG A 10 -16.87 -25.58 -43.92
C ARG A 10 -16.48 -25.71 -42.44
N ARG A 11 -15.24 -25.38 -42.12
CA ARG A 11 -14.77 -25.19 -40.74
C ARG A 11 -15.81 -24.35 -39.99
N PRO A 12 -16.18 -24.71 -38.75
CA PRO A 12 -16.89 -23.77 -37.90
C PRO A 12 -15.99 -22.55 -37.71
N ASP A 13 -16.53 -21.36 -38.00
CA ASP A 13 -15.90 -20.09 -37.69
C ASP A 13 -15.55 -20.12 -36.20
N THR A 14 -14.26 -20.29 -35.93
CA THR A 14 -13.68 -20.23 -34.60
C THR A 14 -14.18 -18.94 -33.97
N ALA A 15 -14.96 -19.07 -32.90
CA ALA A 15 -15.32 -17.97 -32.03
C ALA A 15 -14.07 -17.09 -31.84
N LEU A 16 -14.22 -15.77 -31.96
CA LEU A 16 -13.25 -14.83 -31.42
C LEU A 16 -13.09 -15.18 -29.94
N ILE A 17 -12.12 -16.04 -29.64
CA ILE A 17 -11.43 -16.02 -28.38
C ILE A 17 -10.68 -14.69 -28.44
N THR A 18 -11.33 -13.64 -27.97
CA THR A 18 -10.60 -12.53 -27.37
C THR A 18 -9.75 -13.18 -26.30
N THR A 19 -8.51 -13.50 -26.65
CA THR A 19 -7.46 -13.71 -25.67
C THR A 19 -7.44 -12.42 -24.88
N PRO A 20 -7.81 -12.40 -23.58
CA PRO A 20 -7.50 -11.23 -22.78
C PRO A 20 -5.99 -11.07 -22.88
N ASP A 21 -5.56 -9.86 -23.25
CA ASP A 21 -4.14 -9.50 -23.28
C ASP A 21 -3.53 -9.91 -21.92
N PRO A 22 -2.52 -10.81 -21.87
CA PRO A 22 -1.96 -11.27 -20.61
C PRO A 22 -1.33 -10.13 -19.80
N GLU A 23 -1.05 -8.99 -20.44
CA GLU A 23 -0.50 -7.79 -19.79
C GLU A 23 -1.59 -6.98 -19.07
N ALA A 24 -2.83 -6.97 -19.57
CA ALA A 24 -3.93 -6.21 -18.96
C ALA A 24 -4.41 -6.78 -17.62
N MET A 25 -4.12 -8.06 -17.32
CA MET A 25 -4.44 -8.68 -16.03
C MET A 25 -3.43 -8.34 -14.92
N MET A 26 -2.26 -7.78 -15.27
CA MET A 26 -1.21 -7.50 -14.29
C MET A 26 -1.37 -6.12 -13.61
N ASP A 27 -2.02 -5.16 -14.28
CA ASP A 27 -2.16 -3.79 -13.76
C ASP A 27 -3.35 -3.57 -12.81
N GLU A 28 -4.39 -4.42 -12.85
CA GLU A 28 -5.54 -4.30 -11.93
C GLU A 28 -5.32 -4.97 -10.56
N GLN A 29 -4.18 -5.65 -10.35
CA GLN A 29 -3.93 -6.45 -9.14
C GLN A 29 -3.05 -5.79 -8.07
N ASN A 30 -2.65 -4.53 -8.23
CA ASN A 30 -1.90 -3.82 -7.18
C ASN A 30 -2.80 -3.22 -6.07
N THR A 31 -3.99 -3.77 -5.87
CA THR A 31 -4.84 -3.54 -4.69
C THR A 31 -4.69 -4.68 -3.68
N THR A 32 -3.48 -5.18 -3.48
CA THR A 32 -3.16 -5.94 -2.27
C THR A 32 -2.81 -4.94 -1.19
N ASP A 33 -3.84 -4.29 -0.64
CA ASP A 33 -3.77 -3.66 0.67
C ASP A 33 -3.55 -4.78 1.70
N THR A 34 -2.28 -5.19 1.80
CA THR A 34 -1.91 -6.37 2.58
C THR A 34 -2.16 -6.05 4.05
N PRO A 35 -2.63 -7.01 4.85
CA PRO A 35 -2.88 -6.78 6.28
C PRO A 35 -1.64 -6.25 7.04
N ILE A 36 -0.44 -6.45 6.49
CA ILE A 36 0.82 -5.90 7.01
C ILE A 36 0.88 -4.38 6.87
N ASP A 37 0.44 -3.82 5.73
CA ASP A 37 0.47 -2.38 5.48
C ASP A 37 -0.50 -1.65 6.40
N ARG A 38 -1.71 -2.18 6.61
CA ARG A 38 -2.68 -1.63 7.57
C ARG A 38 -2.13 -1.56 8.99
N VAL A 39 -1.41 -2.59 9.44
CA VAL A 39 -0.79 -2.60 10.78
C VAL A 39 0.36 -1.59 10.85
N ALA A 40 1.13 -1.42 9.77
CA ALA A 40 2.18 -0.41 9.68
C ALA A 40 1.59 1.02 9.76
N GLU A 41 0.51 1.29 9.04
CA GLU A 41 -0.22 2.56 9.08
C GLU A 41 -0.77 2.87 10.48
N GLN A 42 -1.43 1.89 11.11
CA GLN A 42 -1.95 2.05 12.47
C GLN A 42 -0.83 2.39 13.47
N ARG A 43 0.33 1.73 13.35
CA ARG A 43 1.51 2.04 14.17
C ARG A 43 2.06 3.43 13.86
N ALA A 44 2.09 3.84 12.60
CA ALA A 44 2.52 5.17 12.21
C ALA A 44 1.62 6.25 12.81
N LEU A 45 0.29 6.07 12.72
CA LEU A 45 -0.69 6.97 13.34
C LEU A 45 -0.55 7.02 14.86
N LEU A 46 -0.34 5.88 15.51
CA LEU A 46 -0.12 5.84 16.95
C LEU A 46 1.16 6.57 17.35
N ARG A 47 2.27 6.33 16.63
CA ARG A 47 3.55 7.02 16.85
C ARG A 47 3.40 8.52 16.68
N LEU A 48 2.69 8.97 15.64
CA LEU A 48 2.43 10.38 15.38
C LEU A 48 1.63 11.03 16.51
N ARG A 49 0.57 10.38 16.99
CA ARG A 49 -0.23 10.88 18.12
C ARG A 49 0.62 10.97 19.39
N HIS A 50 1.46 9.96 19.63
CA HIS A 50 2.32 9.92 20.81
C HIS A 50 3.42 10.97 20.75
N SER A 51 4.06 11.16 19.59
CA SER A 51 5.10 12.19 19.42
C SER A 51 4.51 13.59 19.58
N ALA A 52 3.34 13.87 19.00
CA ALA A 52 2.66 15.14 19.19
C ALA A 52 2.29 15.42 20.66
N ALA A 53 1.77 14.40 21.36
CA ALA A 53 1.47 14.52 22.79
C ALA A 53 2.72 14.77 23.63
N LEU A 54 3.84 14.09 23.33
CA LEU A 54 5.12 14.33 24.00
C LEU A 54 5.65 15.74 23.73
N THR A 55 5.58 16.23 22.49
CA THR A 55 5.98 17.60 22.17
C THR A 55 5.18 18.62 22.97
N ASN A 56 3.85 18.46 23.04
CA ASN A 56 3.00 19.34 23.87
C ASN A 56 3.37 19.26 25.35
N LEU A 57 3.58 18.04 25.87
CA LEU A 57 4.01 17.86 27.26
C LEU A 57 5.36 18.55 27.54
N MET A 58 6.31 18.55 26.58
CA MET A 58 7.59 19.25 26.74
C MET A 58 7.50 20.78 26.64
N VAL A 59 6.39 21.31 26.12
CA VAL A 59 6.03 22.73 26.20
C VAL A 59 5.42 23.05 27.57
N GLU A 60 4.58 22.16 28.10
CA GLU A 60 3.97 22.34 29.43
C GLU A 60 4.98 22.14 30.56
N ARG A 61 5.92 21.20 30.38
CA ARG A 61 6.92 20.80 31.38
C ARG A 61 8.31 21.37 31.09
N THR A 62 8.38 22.66 30.78
CA THR A 62 9.67 23.36 30.63
C THR A 62 10.49 23.33 31.91
N ASP A 63 9.85 23.14 33.07
CA ASP A 63 10.49 22.98 34.38
C ASP A 63 11.42 21.76 34.46
N LEU A 64 11.20 20.74 33.62
CA LEU A 64 12.00 19.51 33.64
C LEU A 64 13.27 19.59 32.79
N ARG A 65 13.41 20.62 31.93
CA ARG A 65 14.59 20.81 31.08
C ARG A 65 15.82 21.15 31.92
N GLY A 66 16.92 20.47 31.67
CA GLY A 66 18.18 20.53 32.40
C GLY A 66 18.16 19.83 33.77
N VAL A 67 17.00 19.33 34.20
CA VAL A 67 16.82 18.67 35.51
C VAL A 67 16.59 17.17 35.33
N HIS A 68 15.82 16.78 34.32
CA HIS A 68 15.46 15.40 34.08
C HIS A 68 16.02 14.92 32.73
N ALA A 69 16.94 13.95 32.79
CA ALA A 69 17.66 13.45 31.61
C ALA A 69 16.75 12.98 30.46
N LEU A 70 15.57 12.41 30.75
CA LEU A 70 14.61 12.04 29.72
C LEU A 70 14.03 13.28 29.00
N ALA A 71 13.74 14.35 29.75
CA ALA A 71 13.21 15.58 29.15
C ALA A 71 14.28 16.20 28.24
N ASP A 72 15.55 16.19 28.66
CA ASP A 72 16.66 16.68 27.84
C ASP A 72 16.83 15.87 26.57
N THR A 73 16.76 14.54 26.68
CA THR A 73 16.85 13.64 25.51
C THR A 73 15.71 13.91 24.52
N ILE A 74 14.48 14.12 25.01
CA ILE A 74 13.33 14.40 24.15
C ILE A 74 13.44 15.81 23.55
N ASP A 75 13.88 16.80 24.31
CA ASP A 75 14.07 18.17 23.83
C ASP A 75 15.12 18.23 22.71
N ASP A 76 16.24 17.50 22.87
CA ASP A 76 17.23 17.32 21.81
C ASP A 76 16.63 16.62 20.60
N ALA A 77 15.87 15.53 20.79
CA ALA A 77 15.22 14.84 19.68
C ALA A 77 14.24 15.76 18.91
N ILE A 78 13.46 16.57 19.62
CA ILE A 78 12.55 17.56 19.02
C ILE A 78 13.35 18.60 18.24
N ARG A 79 14.39 19.16 18.84
CA ARG A 79 15.26 20.18 18.23
C ARG A 79 15.86 19.73 16.91
N TRP A 80 16.23 18.46 16.78
CA TRP A 80 16.79 17.89 15.54
C TRP A 80 15.72 17.44 14.54
N SER A 81 14.46 17.27 14.96
CA SER A 81 13.35 16.84 14.10
C SER A 81 12.56 17.98 13.45
N ALA A 82 12.71 19.22 13.94
CA ALA A 82 12.05 20.42 13.44
C ALA A 82 12.82 21.05 12.26
#